data_AF-A0A7W0H4R3-F1
#
_entry.id   AF-A0A7W0H4R3-F1
#
_cell.length_a   1.000
_cell.length_b   1.000
_cell.length_c   1.000
_cell.angle_alpha   90.00
_cell.angle_beta   90.00
_cell.angle_gamma   90.00
#
_symmetry.space_group_name_H-M   'P 1'
#
loop_
_entity.id
_entity.type
_entity.pdbx_description
1 polymer ?
#
loop_
_entity_poly.entity_id
_entity_poly.type
_entity_poly.pdbx_seq_one_letter_code
_entity_poly.pdbx_strand_id
1 'polypeptide(L)'
;MLAAAPASARRRGLLAFGAGAAVFAAAVLVAIVGAVAAVVGGGVGCLGGGQVEGQPVPSRAAVDEIPPARLRLYRAAGRRFGIDWAFLASIGAQECGHGSCRGVNSSGCAGPMQIGVGGACGNIWDRYKVDGDRDGDTDVNDPADAIFTAARILRQAKGAPPTGGSYRAYRRAACGYYGACADTSVQYADEVMARAVQYGFRGAGSPAPTNPAQAQPTLVSTEGCAATSPLPGLGGTRRALAPRRLLALPADVTAGGHESCDARIVPDVVYLARRFGVLVTDCFAASGHAADGEHPLGAAIDVVPRDGNWQRTERLAHAVGWERSCAASGVRPACADPPFRFVGYNGFPNHGDPGHCVPCAGGPHLHISWQTSASPGQPDNRPRYGYQPADWIEVLAGPREARDA
;
A
#
# COMPACT_ATOMS: atom_id res chain seq x y z
N MET A 1 98.53 -43.27 -21.96
CA MET A 1 98.22 -42.35 -20.84
C MET A 1 96.71 -42.18 -20.77
N LEU A 2 96.19 -42.00 -19.55
CA LEU A 2 94.82 -42.26 -19.12
C LEU A 2 93.71 -41.40 -19.78
N ALA A 3 92.49 -41.95 -19.67
CA ALA A 3 91.20 -41.49 -20.19
C ALA A 3 90.62 -40.20 -19.54
N ALA A 4 89.73 -39.51 -20.27
CA ALA A 4 88.41 -39.04 -19.82
C ALA A 4 87.63 -38.34 -20.97
N ALA A 5 86.33 -38.63 -21.04
CA ALA A 5 85.34 -37.98 -21.92
C ALA A 5 84.52 -36.89 -21.14
N PRO A 6 83.38 -36.36 -21.61
CA PRO A 6 83.16 -34.92 -21.89
C PRO A 6 82.17 -34.22 -20.93
N ALA A 7 82.11 -32.88 -20.94
CA ALA A 7 81.03 -32.11 -20.33
C ALA A 7 80.85 -30.79 -21.10
N SER A 8 79.78 -30.57 -21.87
CA SER A 8 78.35 -30.43 -21.56
C SER A 8 77.93 -28.98 -21.81
N ALA A 9 77.19 -28.77 -22.89
CA ALA A 9 76.53 -27.51 -23.24
C ALA A 9 75.43 -27.17 -22.22
N ARG A 10 75.79 -26.64 -21.06
CA ARG A 10 74.86 -26.09 -20.06
C ARG A 10 74.97 -24.57 -20.06
N ARG A 11 74.26 -23.86 -20.95
CA ARG A 11 74.08 -22.40 -20.79
C ARG A 11 72.94 -21.73 -21.56
N ARG A 12 71.93 -22.47 -22.07
CA ARG A 12 70.77 -21.87 -22.75
C ARG A 12 69.39 -22.17 -22.15
N GLY A 13 69.32 -22.85 -21.00
CA GLY A 13 68.04 -23.28 -20.40
C GLY A 13 67.46 -22.40 -19.28
N LEU A 14 68.19 -21.41 -18.75
CA LEU A 14 67.79 -20.76 -17.48
C LEU A 14 67.12 -19.38 -17.62
N LEU A 15 67.16 -18.74 -18.79
CA LEU A 15 66.51 -17.43 -18.99
C LEU A 15 65.07 -17.54 -19.51
N ALA A 16 64.67 -18.68 -20.09
CA ALA A 16 63.30 -18.88 -20.59
C ALA A 16 62.31 -19.28 -19.49
N PHE A 17 62.77 -19.94 -18.41
CA PHE A 17 61.90 -20.34 -17.29
C PHE A 17 61.62 -19.23 -16.28
N GLY A 18 62.53 -18.26 -16.12
CA GLY A 18 62.33 -17.14 -15.19
C GLY A 18 61.26 -16.15 -15.64
N ALA A 19 61.18 -15.86 -16.95
CA ALA A 19 60.14 -15.00 -17.52
C ALA A 19 58.76 -15.66 -17.45
N GLY A 20 58.68 -16.98 -17.73
CA GLY A 20 57.42 -17.72 -17.63
C GLY A 20 56.87 -17.79 -16.21
N ALA A 21 57.72 -18.01 -15.20
CA ALA A 21 57.32 -18.07 -13.80
C ALA A 21 56.87 -16.70 -13.25
N ALA A 22 57.54 -15.62 -13.65
CA ALA A 22 57.15 -14.26 -13.23
C ALA A 22 55.82 -13.83 -13.87
N VAL A 23 55.58 -14.16 -15.13
CA VAL A 23 54.31 -13.89 -15.82
C VAL A 23 53.17 -14.74 -15.23
N PHE A 24 53.44 -16.00 -14.88
CA PHE A 24 52.45 -16.87 -14.23
C PHE A 24 52.12 -16.39 -12.81
N ALA A 25 53.12 -15.96 -12.03
CA ALA A 25 52.90 -15.41 -10.69
C ALA A 25 52.11 -14.09 -10.73
N ALA A 26 52.38 -13.22 -11.71
CA ALA A 26 51.62 -12.00 -11.92
C ALA A 26 50.16 -12.29 -12.34
N ALA A 27 49.94 -13.27 -13.23
CA ALA A 27 48.60 -13.69 -13.63
C ALA A 27 47.80 -14.30 -12.47
N VAL A 28 48.43 -15.10 -11.61
CA VAL A 28 47.80 -15.66 -10.42
C VAL A 28 47.49 -14.57 -9.40
N LEU A 29 48.37 -13.58 -9.22
CA LEU A 29 48.13 -12.45 -8.32
C LEU A 29 46.96 -11.58 -8.81
N VAL A 30 46.85 -11.33 -10.12
CA VAL A 30 45.69 -10.62 -10.73
C VAL A 30 44.40 -11.43 -10.57
N ALA A 31 44.45 -12.75 -10.71
CA ALA A 31 43.30 -13.62 -10.50
C ALA A 31 42.84 -13.64 -9.03
N ILE A 32 43.79 -13.65 -8.08
CA ILE A 32 43.48 -13.60 -6.64
C ILE A 32 42.95 -12.23 -6.25
N VAL A 33 43.55 -11.14 -6.73
CA VAL A 33 43.05 -9.77 -6.48
C VAL A 33 41.66 -9.58 -7.11
N GLY A 34 41.41 -10.14 -8.29
CA GLY A 34 40.08 -10.16 -8.92
C GLY A 34 39.05 -10.97 -8.13
N ALA A 35 39.44 -12.13 -7.58
CA ALA A 35 38.57 -12.94 -6.74
C ALA A 35 38.28 -12.29 -5.38
N VAL A 36 39.27 -11.61 -4.78
CA VAL A 36 39.11 -10.89 -3.51
C VAL A 36 38.26 -9.63 -3.70
N ALA A 37 38.41 -8.91 -4.81
CA ALA A 37 37.55 -7.77 -5.17
C ALA A 37 36.09 -8.19 -5.44
N ALA A 38 35.85 -9.44 -5.87
CA ALA A 38 34.51 -10.00 -6.03
C ALA A 38 33.85 -10.42 -4.70
N VAL A 39 34.65 -10.73 -3.68
CA VAL A 39 34.18 -11.18 -2.35
C VAL A 39 34.04 -10.02 -1.36
N VAL A 40 34.86 -8.97 -1.47
CA VAL A 40 34.83 -7.79 -0.61
C VAL A 40 34.29 -6.61 -1.43
N GLY A 41 32.98 -6.44 -1.41
CA GLY A 41 32.31 -5.34 -2.11
C GLY A 41 32.87 -3.97 -1.71
N GLY A 42 33.57 -3.33 -2.65
CA GLY A 42 34.01 -1.94 -2.59
C GLY A 42 34.05 -1.38 -4.00
N GLY A 43 33.11 -0.50 -4.32
CA GLY A 43 32.87 -0.03 -5.68
C GLY A 43 33.83 1.05 -6.15
N VAL A 44 34.12 1.04 -7.46
CA VAL A 44 34.35 2.22 -8.29
C VAL A 44 33.87 1.90 -9.71
N GLY A 45 32.92 2.70 -10.21
CA GLY A 45 32.88 3.17 -11.60
C GLY A 45 32.47 2.22 -12.73
N CYS A 46 31.19 2.34 -13.11
CA CYS A 46 30.75 2.46 -14.51
C CYS A 46 31.28 1.47 -15.55
N LEU A 47 30.74 0.24 -15.61
CA LEU A 47 30.58 -0.49 -16.88
C LEU A 47 29.40 -1.47 -16.73
N GLY A 48 28.58 -1.56 -17.78
CA GLY A 48 27.23 -2.11 -17.78
C GLY A 48 27.05 -3.43 -17.01
N GLY A 49 26.21 -3.38 -15.98
CA GLY A 49 25.77 -4.56 -15.23
C GLY A 49 24.82 -5.40 -16.07
N GLY A 50 25.29 -6.59 -16.44
CA GLY A 50 24.51 -7.63 -17.09
C GLY A 50 23.23 -7.92 -16.33
N GLN A 51 22.14 -7.99 -17.10
CA GLN A 51 20.83 -8.40 -16.66
C GLN A 51 20.93 -9.79 -16.00
N VAL A 52 20.62 -9.90 -14.71
CA VAL A 52 20.16 -11.17 -14.17
C VAL A 52 18.80 -11.39 -14.80
N GLU A 53 18.75 -12.26 -15.81
CA GLU A 53 17.62 -12.42 -16.71
C GLU A 53 16.28 -12.50 -15.96
N GLY A 54 15.37 -11.63 -16.37
CA GLY A 54 13.94 -11.79 -16.16
C GLY A 54 13.28 -10.78 -15.23
N GLN A 55 13.95 -10.23 -14.20
CA GLN A 55 13.27 -9.42 -13.18
C GLN A 55 13.70 -7.95 -13.18
N PRO A 56 12.77 -6.97 -13.07
CA PRO A 56 13.13 -5.55 -13.09
C PRO A 56 14.04 -5.16 -11.92
N VAL A 57 14.84 -4.10 -12.10
CA VAL A 57 15.64 -3.52 -11.01
C VAL A 57 14.70 -2.71 -10.09
N PRO A 58 14.81 -2.83 -8.76
CA PRO A 58 14.05 -1.99 -7.83
C PRO A 58 14.27 -0.51 -8.11
N SER A 59 13.17 0.22 -8.24
CA SER A 59 13.22 1.68 -8.29
C SER A 59 13.63 2.26 -6.93
N ARG A 60 13.92 3.56 -6.90
CA ARG A 60 14.13 4.27 -5.64
C ARG A 60 12.91 4.17 -4.70
N ALA A 61 11.70 4.31 -5.24
CA ALA A 61 10.47 4.17 -4.47
C ALA A 61 10.35 2.77 -3.84
N ALA A 62 10.71 1.71 -4.57
CA ALA A 62 10.74 0.35 -4.01
C ALA A 62 11.75 0.20 -2.88
N VAL A 63 12.93 0.81 -3.00
CA VAL A 63 13.97 0.75 -1.96
C VAL A 63 13.56 1.54 -0.72
N ASP A 64 12.88 2.68 -0.90
CA ASP A 64 12.45 3.56 0.18
C ASP A 64 11.23 2.98 0.94
N GLU A 65 10.27 2.35 0.24
CA GLU A 65 9.03 1.84 0.85
C GLU A 65 9.11 0.39 1.33
N ILE A 66 9.88 -0.48 0.66
CA ILE A 66 9.88 -1.92 0.94
C ILE A 66 11.04 -2.24 1.89
N PRO A 67 10.76 -2.83 3.08
CA PRO A 67 11.83 -3.26 3.98
C PRO A 67 12.81 -4.20 3.25
N PRO A 68 14.15 -4.03 3.41
CA PRO A 68 15.13 -4.78 2.62
C PRO A 68 14.99 -6.30 2.67
N ALA A 69 14.59 -6.84 3.84
CA ALA A 69 14.30 -8.27 3.98
C ALA A 69 13.11 -8.73 3.12
N ARG A 70 12.04 -7.92 3.03
CA ARG A 70 10.83 -8.23 2.26
C ARG A 70 11.12 -8.12 0.76
N LEU A 71 11.89 -7.11 0.35
CA LEU A 71 12.33 -6.96 -1.04
C LEU A 71 13.11 -8.19 -1.53
N ARG A 72 13.98 -8.77 -0.68
CA ARG A 72 14.68 -10.02 -1.02
C ARG A 72 13.71 -11.18 -1.23
N LEU A 73 12.70 -11.32 -0.38
CA LEU A 73 11.67 -12.36 -0.50
C LEU A 73 10.83 -12.20 -1.77
N TYR A 74 10.33 -10.99 -2.07
CA TYR A 74 9.57 -10.74 -3.31
C TYR A 74 10.37 -11.08 -4.56
N ARG A 75 11.65 -10.68 -4.62
CA ARG A 75 12.53 -11.00 -5.75
C ARG A 75 12.82 -12.50 -5.84
N ALA A 76 12.98 -13.20 -4.70
CA ALA A 76 13.21 -14.63 -4.68
C ALA A 76 11.97 -15.43 -5.11
N ALA A 77 10.79 -15.10 -4.59
CA ALA A 77 9.52 -15.68 -4.99
C ALA A 77 9.22 -15.39 -6.48
N GLY A 78 9.47 -14.15 -6.92
CA GLY A 78 9.35 -13.74 -8.32
C GLY A 78 10.17 -14.60 -9.26
N ARG A 79 11.44 -14.87 -8.92
CA ARG A 79 12.29 -15.81 -9.68
C ARG A 79 11.77 -17.24 -9.64
N ARG A 80 11.37 -17.75 -8.48
CA ARG A 80 10.94 -19.16 -8.31
C ARG A 80 9.67 -19.47 -9.10
N PHE A 81 8.70 -18.56 -9.12
CA PHE A 81 7.39 -18.80 -9.75
C PHE A 81 7.22 -18.11 -11.10
N GLY A 82 8.25 -17.38 -11.57
CA GLY A 82 8.22 -16.62 -12.81
C GLY A 82 7.10 -15.58 -12.80
N ILE A 83 7.00 -14.81 -11.72
CA ILE A 83 6.07 -13.68 -11.59
C ILE A 83 6.88 -12.40 -11.36
N ASP A 84 6.45 -11.26 -11.91
CA ASP A 84 7.12 -9.99 -11.68
C ASP A 84 7.11 -9.61 -10.18
N TRP A 85 8.29 -9.39 -9.62
CA TRP A 85 8.42 -9.12 -8.18
C TRP A 85 7.81 -7.77 -7.79
N ALA A 86 7.80 -6.77 -8.68
CA ALA A 86 7.24 -5.45 -8.36
C ALA A 86 5.72 -5.54 -8.27
N PHE A 87 5.10 -6.36 -9.13
CA PHE A 87 3.70 -6.73 -9.00
C PHE A 87 3.40 -7.45 -7.69
N LEU A 88 4.18 -8.49 -7.36
CA LEU A 88 4.02 -9.26 -6.13
C LEU A 88 4.21 -8.40 -4.87
N ALA A 89 5.21 -7.51 -4.87
CA ALA A 89 5.46 -6.57 -3.80
C ALA A 89 4.30 -5.59 -3.62
N SER A 90 3.72 -5.12 -4.72
CA SER A 90 2.57 -4.21 -4.68
C SER A 90 1.32 -4.84 -4.06
N ILE A 91 1.06 -6.14 -4.31
CA ILE A 91 0.02 -6.90 -3.59
C ILE A 91 0.30 -6.87 -2.09
N GLY A 92 1.53 -7.23 -1.65
CA GLY A 92 1.85 -7.21 -0.22
C GLY A 92 1.82 -5.82 0.43
N ALA A 93 2.07 -4.75 -0.33
CA ALA A 93 1.83 -3.38 0.11
C ALA A 93 0.33 -3.13 0.34
N GLN A 94 -0.49 -3.52 -0.64
CA GLN A 94 -1.94 -3.31 -0.62
C GLN A 94 -2.62 -4.08 0.51
N GLU A 95 -2.20 -5.33 0.73
CA GLU A 95 -2.78 -6.17 1.76
C GLU A 95 -2.42 -5.71 3.16
N CYS A 96 -1.16 -5.32 3.34
CA CYS A 96 -0.59 -5.32 4.68
C CYS A 96 0.67 -4.46 4.83
N GLY A 97 0.94 -3.54 3.91
CA GLY A 97 2.12 -2.66 3.98
C GLY A 97 3.43 -3.43 4.17
N HIS A 98 3.59 -4.56 3.47
CA HIS A 98 4.77 -5.46 3.56
C HIS A 98 4.93 -6.23 4.88
N GLY A 99 3.84 -6.44 5.62
CA GLY A 99 3.77 -7.38 6.74
C GLY A 99 3.51 -6.78 8.10
N SER A 100 2.67 -5.74 8.16
CA SER A 100 2.23 -5.07 9.39
C SER A 100 1.09 -5.79 10.14
N CYS A 101 0.51 -6.83 9.55
CA CYS A 101 -0.67 -7.56 10.02
C CYS A 101 -0.24 -8.93 10.52
N ARG A 102 -0.80 -9.36 11.66
CA ARG A 102 -0.59 -10.68 12.24
C ARG A 102 -1.94 -11.31 12.52
N GLY A 103 -2.03 -12.62 12.31
CA GLY A 103 -3.22 -13.41 12.60
C GLY A 103 -4.25 -13.44 11.47
N VAL A 104 -5.40 -14.03 11.79
CA VAL A 104 -6.53 -14.21 10.87
C VAL A 104 -7.52 -13.07 11.08
N ASN A 105 -7.90 -12.37 10.01
CA ASN A 105 -8.93 -11.33 10.07
C ASN A 105 -10.34 -11.96 10.20
N SER A 106 -11.36 -11.13 10.43
CA SER A 106 -12.75 -11.58 10.62
C SER A 106 -13.34 -12.36 9.43
N SER A 107 -12.79 -12.19 8.23
CA SER A 107 -13.22 -12.90 7.02
C SER A 107 -12.47 -14.22 6.80
N GLY A 108 -11.45 -14.52 7.58
CA GLY A 108 -10.63 -15.73 7.43
C GLY A 108 -9.40 -15.58 6.51
N CYS A 109 -9.00 -14.35 6.19
CA CYS A 109 -7.75 -14.04 5.49
C CYS A 109 -6.62 -13.81 6.50
N ALA A 110 -5.40 -14.27 6.23
CA ALA A 110 -4.31 -14.21 7.19
C ALA A 110 -2.95 -13.79 6.61
N GLY A 111 -2.10 -13.24 7.48
CA GLY A 111 -0.70 -12.97 7.20
C GLY A 111 -0.43 -11.78 6.26
N PRO A 112 0.84 -11.56 5.88
CA PRO A 112 1.28 -10.36 5.16
C PRO A 112 0.78 -10.27 3.72
N MET A 113 0.20 -11.36 3.21
CA MET A 113 -0.44 -11.43 1.89
C MET A 113 -1.95 -11.71 2.00
N GLN A 114 -2.52 -11.66 3.21
CA GLN A 114 -3.94 -11.85 3.52
C GLN A 114 -4.55 -13.12 2.90
N ILE A 115 -3.80 -14.23 2.84
CA ILE A 115 -4.24 -15.44 2.14
C ILE A 115 -5.40 -16.11 2.90
N GLY A 116 -6.42 -16.58 2.17
CA GLY A 116 -7.56 -17.27 2.76
C GLY A 116 -7.17 -18.60 3.41
N VAL A 117 -7.44 -18.72 4.71
CA VAL A 117 -7.24 -19.91 5.56
C VAL A 117 -8.55 -20.47 6.11
N GLY A 118 -9.70 -19.91 5.69
CA GLY A 118 -11.03 -20.29 6.16
C GLY A 118 -12.06 -19.19 5.96
N GLY A 119 -13.28 -19.41 6.46
CA GLY A 119 -14.35 -18.40 6.45
C GLY A 119 -14.74 -17.90 5.06
N ALA A 120 -15.14 -16.63 4.98
CA ALA A 120 -15.57 -15.98 3.74
C ALA A 120 -14.41 -15.76 2.74
N CYS A 121 -13.17 -15.71 3.22
CA CYS A 121 -11.95 -15.61 2.39
C CYS A 121 -11.62 -16.93 1.67
N GLY A 122 -12.30 -18.02 2.03
CA GLY A 122 -12.00 -19.37 1.57
C GLY A 122 -10.70 -19.90 2.17
N ASN A 123 -10.34 -21.12 1.79
CA ASN A 123 -9.14 -21.81 2.30
C ASN A 123 -8.21 -22.21 1.15
N ILE A 124 -7.68 -21.20 0.45
CA ILE A 124 -6.76 -21.42 -0.67
C ILE A 124 -5.35 -21.78 -0.18
N TRP A 125 -5.01 -21.41 1.07
CA TRP A 125 -3.74 -21.74 1.71
C TRP A 125 -3.46 -23.25 1.69
N ASP A 126 -4.41 -24.07 2.13
CA ASP A 126 -4.21 -25.53 2.25
C ASP A 126 -3.77 -26.22 0.96
N ARG A 127 -4.22 -25.70 -0.20
CA ARG A 127 -3.87 -26.25 -1.51
C ARG A 127 -2.53 -25.73 -2.04
N TYR A 128 -2.17 -24.50 -1.71
CA TYR A 128 -1.06 -23.80 -2.37
C TYR A 128 0.11 -23.46 -1.48
N LYS A 129 0.05 -23.69 -0.16
CA LYS A 129 1.12 -23.35 0.78
C LYS A 129 2.50 -23.83 0.31
N VAL A 130 3.50 -23.00 0.54
CA VAL A 130 4.90 -23.20 0.17
C VAL A 130 5.73 -22.84 1.39
N ASP A 131 6.55 -23.80 1.83
CA ASP A 131 7.67 -23.56 2.73
C ASP A 131 8.73 -22.73 1.95
N GLY A 132 8.75 -21.43 2.24
CA GLY A 132 9.44 -20.39 1.51
C GLY A 132 10.90 -20.27 1.89
N ASP A 133 11.21 -20.44 3.18
CA ASP A 133 12.56 -20.36 3.73
C ASP A 133 13.20 -21.74 3.97
N ARG A 134 12.44 -22.83 3.85
CA ARG A 134 12.85 -24.24 3.99
C ARG A 134 13.18 -24.63 5.43
N ASP A 135 12.43 -24.09 6.39
CA ASP A 135 12.57 -24.45 7.79
C ASP A 135 11.82 -25.75 8.17
N GLY A 136 10.96 -26.25 7.27
CA GLY A 136 10.20 -27.48 7.44
C GLY A 136 8.77 -27.29 7.96
N ASP A 137 8.34 -26.06 8.21
CA ASP A 137 6.97 -25.70 8.56
C ASP A 137 6.32 -24.84 7.46
N THR A 138 5.01 -24.63 7.55
CA THR A 138 4.28 -23.67 6.71
C THR A 138 3.36 -22.82 7.56
N ASP A 139 3.75 -21.56 7.83
CA ASP A 139 2.97 -20.58 8.58
C ASP A 139 2.51 -19.43 7.67
N VAL A 140 1.19 -19.22 7.57
CA VAL A 140 0.62 -18.10 6.81
C VAL A 140 1.07 -16.73 7.31
N ASN A 141 1.52 -16.63 8.57
CA ASN A 141 2.05 -15.40 9.16
C ASN A 141 3.54 -15.21 8.91
N ASP A 142 4.27 -16.26 8.51
CA ASP A 142 5.66 -16.13 8.13
C ASP A 142 5.78 -15.40 6.77
N PRO A 143 6.55 -14.32 6.67
CA PRO A 143 6.69 -13.58 5.43
C PRO A 143 7.26 -14.39 4.26
N ALA A 144 8.19 -15.32 4.49
CA ALA A 144 8.73 -16.13 3.41
C ALA A 144 7.64 -17.07 2.87
N ASP A 145 6.95 -17.79 3.75
CA ASP A 145 5.89 -18.72 3.34
C ASP A 145 4.72 -18.01 2.66
N ALA A 146 4.25 -16.91 3.26
CA ALA A 146 3.14 -16.13 2.71
C ALA A 146 3.48 -15.54 1.33
N ILE A 147 4.65 -14.94 1.15
CA ILE A 147 5.04 -14.31 -0.12
C ILE A 147 5.24 -15.38 -1.21
N PHE A 148 5.88 -16.51 -0.87
CA PHE A 148 6.08 -17.60 -1.82
C PHE A 148 4.76 -18.28 -2.19
N THR A 149 3.87 -18.49 -1.21
CA THR A 149 2.54 -19.02 -1.44
C THR A 149 1.70 -18.10 -2.31
N ALA A 150 1.71 -16.79 -2.04
CA ALA A 150 1.00 -15.80 -2.86
C ALA A 150 1.50 -15.80 -4.31
N ALA A 151 2.81 -15.87 -4.53
CA ALA A 151 3.39 -15.98 -5.87
C ALA A 151 2.90 -17.22 -6.62
N ARG A 152 2.84 -18.38 -5.93
CA ARG A 152 2.29 -19.62 -6.48
C ARG A 152 0.81 -19.50 -6.81
N ILE A 153 -0.01 -18.97 -5.89
CA ILE A 153 -1.44 -18.74 -6.09
C ILE A 153 -1.68 -17.83 -7.30
N LEU A 154 -0.99 -16.70 -7.39
CA LEU A 154 -1.15 -15.74 -8.47
C LEU A 154 -0.87 -16.38 -9.83
N ARG A 155 0.20 -17.19 -9.92
CA ARG A 155 0.60 -17.86 -11.18
C ARG A 155 -0.32 -19.03 -11.54
N GLN A 156 -0.65 -19.88 -10.58
CA GLN A 156 -1.34 -21.15 -10.85
C GLN A 156 -2.86 -21.06 -10.76
N ALA A 157 -3.38 -20.24 -9.84
CA ALA A 157 -4.82 -20.13 -9.59
C ALA A 157 -5.44 -18.86 -10.17
N LYS A 158 -4.69 -17.74 -10.22
CA LYS A 158 -5.23 -16.43 -10.64
C LYS A 158 -4.80 -15.99 -12.04
N GLY A 159 -4.00 -16.81 -12.74
CA GLY A 159 -3.63 -16.56 -14.13
C GLY A 159 -2.70 -15.37 -14.35
N ALA A 160 -1.92 -14.96 -13.34
CA ALA A 160 -0.86 -13.97 -13.54
C ALA A 160 0.07 -14.44 -14.66
N PRO A 161 0.43 -13.59 -15.64
CA PRO A 161 1.33 -13.98 -16.71
C PRO A 161 2.76 -14.21 -16.17
N PRO A 162 3.64 -14.86 -16.95
CA PRO A 162 5.05 -14.94 -16.64
C PRO A 162 5.67 -13.54 -16.50
N THR A 163 6.82 -13.44 -15.82
CA THR A 163 7.57 -12.19 -15.73
C THR A 163 7.78 -11.55 -17.11
N GLY A 164 7.60 -10.24 -17.21
CA GLY A 164 7.57 -9.52 -18.49
C GLY A 164 6.20 -9.50 -19.18
N GLY A 165 5.18 -10.17 -18.61
CA GLY A 165 3.80 -10.10 -19.08
C GLY A 165 3.23 -8.67 -19.10
N SER A 166 2.19 -8.46 -19.90
CA SER A 166 1.61 -7.12 -20.11
C SER A 166 0.93 -6.56 -18.85
N TYR A 167 0.87 -5.23 -18.76
CA TYR A 167 0.16 -4.50 -17.71
C TYR A 167 -1.28 -5.00 -17.56
N ARG A 168 -2.01 -5.15 -18.69
CA ARG A 168 -3.40 -5.63 -18.71
C ARG A 168 -3.53 -7.05 -18.16
N ALA A 169 -2.58 -7.95 -18.44
CA ALA A 169 -2.63 -9.33 -17.97
C ALA A 169 -2.34 -9.41 -16.46
N TYR A 170 -1.36 -8.66 -15.95
CA TYR A 170 -1.12 -8.56 -14.51
C TYR A 170 -2.27 -7.89 -13.76
N ARG A 171 -2.85 -6.82 -14.33
CA ARG A 171 -4.08 -6.20 -13.80
C ARG A 171 -5.20 -7.23 -13.65
N ARG A 172 -5.43 -8.06 -14.67
CA ARG A 172 -6.43 -9.15 -14.62
C ARG A 172 -6.13 -10.17 -13.53
N ALA A 173 -4.86 -10.42 -13.24
CA ALA A 173 -4.49 -11.32 -12.15
C ALA A 173 -4.75 -10.70 -10.77
N ALA A 174 -4.46 -9.40 -10.60
CA ALA A 174 -4.81 -8.65 -9.40
C ALA A 174 -6.32 -8.67 -9.15
N CYS A 175 -7.11 -8.49 -10.22
CA CYS A 175 -8.56 -8.65 -10.19
C CYS A 175 -8.99 -10.01 -9.63
N GLY A 176 -8.25 -11.08 -9.94
CA GLY A 176 -8.57 -12.43 -9.50
C GLY A 176 -8.16 -12.74 -8.06
N TYR A 177 -7.30 -11.92 -7.42
CA TYR A 177 -6.70 -12.26 -6.12
C TYR A 177 -7.78 -12.53 -5.05
N TYR A 178 -8.76 -11.62 -4.91
CA TYR A 178 -10.00 -11.84 -4.15
C TYR A 178 -11.29 -11.81 -4.98
N GLY A 179 -11.21 -11.75 -6.32
CA GLY A 179 -12.37 -11.38 -7.14
C GLY A 179 -12.60 -9.87 -7.21
N ALA A 180 -11.55 -9.10 -6.89
CA ALA A 180 -11.46 -7.64 -6.97
C ALA A 180 -11.73 -7.03 -8.37
N CYS A 181 -12.07 -7.76 -9.44
CA CYS A 181 -12.71 -7.13 -10.60
C CYS A 181 -13.86 -7.96 -11.18
N ALA A 182 -14.54 -8.74 -10.32
CA ALA A 182 -15.89 -9.21 -10.64
C ALA A 182 -16.90 -8.04 -10.68
N ASP A 183 -16.48 -6.86 -10.22
CA ASP A 183 -17.15 -5.56 -10.30
C ASP A 183 -16.23 -4.57 -11.06
N THR A 184 -16.82 -3.69 -11.88
CA THR A 184 -16.14 -2.64 -12.66
C THR A 184 -15.76 -1.41 -11.83
N SER A 185 -16.14 -1.36 -10.55
CA SER A 185 -15.88 -0.25 -9.61
C SER A 185 -14.50 -0.28 -8.91
N VAL A 186 -13.71 -1.33 -9.11
CA VAL A 186 -12.63 -1.65 -8.17
C VAL A 186 -11.28 -1.04 -8.55
N GLN A 187 -10.76 -0.21 -7.66
CA GLN A 187 -9.42 0.41 -7.75
C GLN A 187 -8.30 -0.50 -7.24
N TYR A 188 -8.57 -1.66 -6.60
CA TYR A 188 -7.53 -2.55 -6.09
C TYR A 188 -6.52 -2.94 -7.19
N ALA A 189 -7.01 -3.46 -8.32
CA ALA A 189 -6.13 -3.88 -9.40
C ALA A 189 -5.36 -2.69 -10.01
N ASP A 190 -5.99 -1.52 -10.05
CA ASP A 190 -5.38 -0.31 -10.59
C ASP A 190 -4.35 0.31 -9.62
N GLU A 191 -4.60 0.32 -8.31
CA GLU A 191 -3.66 0.72 -7.25
C GLU A 191 -2.47 -0.23 -7.17
N VAL A 192 -2.73 -1.53 -7.22
CA VAL A 192 -1.68 -2.55 -7.26
C VAL A 192 -0.81 -2.34 -8.49
N MET A 193 -1.41 -2.14 -9.66
CA MET A 193 -0.63 -1.96 -10.87
C MET A 193 0.09 -0.61 -10.94
N ALA A 194 -0.52 0.47 -10.45
CA ALA A 194 0.13 1.78 -10.37
C ALA A 194 1.35 1.73 -9.45
N ARG A 195 1.23 1.14 -8.25
CA ARG A 195 2.35 0.96 -7.32
C ARG A 195 3.39 -0.02 -7.87
N ALA A 196 2.98 -1.08 -8.57
CA ALA A 196 3.91 -1.98 -9.25
C ALA A 196 4.78 -1.22 -10.27
N VAL A 197 4.17 -0.33 -11.07
CA VAL A 197 4.90 0.52 -12.04
C VAL A 197 5.90 1.44 -11.34
N GLN A 198 5.55 1.99 -10.18
CA GLN A 198 6.48 2.77 -9.38
C GLN A 198 7.63 1.93 -8.85
N TYR A 199 7.37 0.71 -8.38
CA TYR A 199 8.39 -0.19 -7.86
C TYR A 199 9.36 -0.70 -8.93
N GLY A 200 8.98 -0.60 -10.20
CA GLY A 200 9.85 -0.94 -11.33
C GLY A 200 9.21 -1.87 -12.35
N PHE A 201 7.91 -2.16 -12.25
CA PHE A 201 7.19 -2.92 -13.27
C PHE A 201 7.23 -2.18 -14.63
N ARG A 202 7.54 -2.91 -15.69
CA ARG A 202 7.72 -2.38 -17.06
C ARG A 202 7.03 -3.25 -18.13
N GLY A 203 6.04 -4.04 -17.75
CA GLY A 203 5.29 -4.87 -18.71
C GLY A 203 4.65 -4.04 -19.82
N ALA A 204 4.47 -4.64 -21.00
CA ALA A 204 3.90 -3.94 -22.16
C ALA A 204 2.56 -3.26 -21.81
N GLY A 205 2.41 -1.99 -22.21
CA GLY A 205 1.23 -1.16 -21.91
C GLY A 205 1.24 -0.50 -20.52
N SER A 206 2.37 -0.54 -19.79
CA SER A 206 2.50 0.20 -18.53
C SER A 206 2.52 1.72 -18.76
N PRO A 207 1.80 2.51 -17.94
CA PRO A 207 1.97 3.95 -17.91
C PRO A 207 3.35 4.36 -17.36
N ALA A 208 3.70 5.64 -17.48
CA ALA A 208 4.85 6.18 -16.79
C ALA A 208 4.64 6.15 -15.26
N PRO A 209 5.68 5.87 -14.45
CA PRO A 209 5.57 5.96 -13.00
C PRO A 209 5.29 7.40 -12.57
N THR A 210 4.28 7.60 -11.74
CA THR A 210 3.90 8.89 -11.13
C THR A 210 4.27 8.89 -9.63
N ASN A 211 4.43 10.04 -8.98
CA ASN A 211 4.75 10.13 -7.54
C ASN A 211 3.87 11.21 -6.86
N PRO A 212 3.11 10.91 -5.79
CA PRO A 212 2.93 9.59 -5.16
C PRO A 212 2.06 8.64 -6.00
N ALA A 213 1.91 7.40 -5.53
CA ALA A 213 1.12 6.37 -6.22
C ALA A 213 -0.30 6.90 -6.36
N GLN A 214 -0.76 7.07 -7.60
CA GLN A 214 -1.97 7.79 -8.05
C GLN A 214 -1.66 9.14 -8.69
N ALA A 215 -1.24 9.11 -9.96
CA ALA A 215 -1.74 10.07 -10.92
C ALA A 215 -2.14 9.31 -12.20
N GLN A 216 -3.42 9.39 -12.54
CA GLN A 216 -4.12 8.83 -13.71
C GLN A 216 -4.48 7.33 -13.65
N PRO A 217 -5.72 6.98 -13.30
CA PRO A 217 -6.38 5.85 -13.95
C PRO A 217 -6.51 6.16 -15.44
N THR A 218 -6.11 5.22 -16.29
CA THR A 218 -6.49 5.22 -17.71
C THR A 218 -8.01 5.29 -17.79
N LEU A 219 -8.53 6.34 -18.42
CA LEU A 219 -9.94 6.47 -18.76
C LEU A 219 -10.35 5.27 -19.62
N VAL A 220 -11.28 4.47 -19.10
CA VAL A 220 -12.03 3.51 -19.92
C VAL A 220 -13.48 3.98 -19.94
N SER A 221 -13.95 4.27 -21.14
CA SER A 221 -15.28 4.77 -21.47
C SER A 221 -16.39 3.76 -21.11
N THR A 222 -17.32 4.26 -20.30
CA THR A 222 -18.76 3.97 -20.11
C THR A 222 -19.42 2.82 -20.89
N GLU A 223 -20.10 1.93 -20.16
CA GLU A 223 -21.54 1.61 -20.31
C GLU A 223 -21.99 0.60 -19.21
N GLY A 224 -23.16 0.84 -18.58
CA GLY A 224 -23.92 -0.18 -17.83
C GLY A 224 -24.20 0.10 -16.35
N CYS A 225 -25.48 0.11 -15.98
CA CYS A 225 -26.07 0.60 -14.73
C CYS A 225 -26.02 -0.35 -13.50
N ALA A 226 -25.89 0.27 -12.32
CA ALA A 226 -26.49 -0.03 -11.00
C ALA A 226 -26.46 -1.46 -10.40
N ALA A 227 -25.73 -1.64 -9.28
CA ALA A 227 -26.28 -1.79 -7.91
C ALA A 227 -25.21 -2.30 -6.92
N THR A 228 -24.73 -1.39 -6.08
CA THR A 228 -24.21 -1.47 -4.69
C THR A 228 -23.87 -2.83 -4.04
N SER A 229 -22.62 -2.95 -3.56
CA SER A 229 -22.26 -3.53 -2.24
C SER A 229 -20.87 -3.04 -1.78
N PRO A 230 -20.63 -2.91 -0.45
CA PRO A 230 -19.63 -2.00 0.11
C PRO A 230 -18.21 -2.58 0.18
N LEU A 231 -17.23 -1.67 0.15
CA LEU A 231 -15.81 -1.92 0.38
C LEU A 231 -15.57 -2.58 1.77
N PRO A 232 -14.72 -3.61 1.91
CA PRO A 232 -14.29 -4.07 3.23
C PRO A 232 -13.29 -3.09 3.87
N GLY A 233 -13.30 -3.00 5.21
CA GLY A 233 -13.72 -1.78 5.90
C GLY A 233 -12.54 -1.19 6.70
N LEU A 234 -12.67 0.08 7.13
CA LEU A 234 -11.64 0.87 7.82
C LEU A 234 -11.20 0.32 9.20
N GLY A 235 -11.64 -0.88 9.57
CA GLY A 235 -11.46 -1.50 10.88
C GLY A 235 -12.77 -1.61 11.65
N GLY A 236 -12.70 -2.09 12.89
CA GLY A 236 -13.86 -2.07 13.80
C GLY A 236 -14.17 -0.66 14.29
N THR A 237 -15.27 -0.50 15.02
CA THR A 237 -15.62 0.75 15.72
C THR A 237 -15.48 0.55 17.23
N ARG A 238 -15.03 1.58 17.94
CA ARG A 238 -15.02 1.64 19.41
C ARG A 238 -15.54 2.98 19.91
N ARG A 239 -16.06 3.02 21.13
CA ARG A 239 -16.46 4.27 21.78
C ARG A 239 -15.29 4.88 22.54
N ALA A 240 -15.00 6.16 22.30
CA ALA A 240 -13.97 6.93 22.97
C ALA A 240 -14.59 7.97 23.92
N LEU A 241 -14.18 7.93 25.19
CA LEU A 241 -14.69 8.81 26.25
C LEU A 241 -13.76 10.01 26.53
N ALA A 242 -12.46 9.87 26.24
CA ALA A 242 -11.40 10.84 26.51
C ALA A 242 -10.22 10.67 25.53
N PRO A 243 -9.31 11.66 25.40
CA PRO A 243 -9.35 12.99 26.03
C PRO A 243 -10.33 13.94 25.32
N ARG A 244 -11.04 14.77 26.11
CA ARG A 244 -12.04 15.73 25.61
C ARG A 244 -11.44 17.13 25.49
N ARG A 245 -10.60 17.32 24.48
CA ARG A 245 -9.94 18.60 24.17
C ARG A 245 -9.71 18.73 22.68
N LEU A 246 -9.57 19.96 22.19
CA LEU A 246 -9.07 20.18 20.85
C LEU A 246 -7.59 19.82 20.75
N LEU A 247 -7.22 19.18 19.66
CA LEU A 247 -5.86 18.86 19.29
C LEU A 247 -5.63 19.28 17.84
N ALA A 248 -4.54 20.02 17.63
CA ALA A 248 -4.16 20.48 16.30
C ALA A 248 -3.86 19.30 15.38
N LEU A 249 -4.35 19.39 14.15
CA LEU A 249 -4.00 18.45 13.09
C LEU A 249 -2.57 18.73 12.60
N PRO A 250 -1.83 17.67 12.19
CA PRO A 250 -0.54 17.85 11.52
C PRO A 250 -0.64 18.74 10.27
N ALA A 251 0.34 19.60 10.05
CA ALA A 251 0.34 20.51 8.89
C ALA A 251 0.32 19.77 7.55
N ASP A 252 0.82 18.53 7.49
CA ASP A 252 0.77 17.73 6.27
C ASP A 252 -0.65 17.28 5.90
N VAL A 253 -1.63 17.36 6.81
CA VAL A 253 -3.01 16.93 6.56
C VAL A 253 -4.02 18.08 6.45
N THR A 254 -3.60 19.34 6.51
CA THR A 254 -4.49 20.52 6.44
C THR A 254 -4.27 21.35 5.17
N ALA A 255 -5.33 21.98 4.67
CA ALA A 255 -5.28 22.85 3.50
C ALA A 255 -4.90 24.28 3.90
N GLY A 256 -3.60 24.55 4.01
CA GLY A 256 -3.08 25.94 4.11
C GLY A 256 -3.37 26.69 5.42
N GLY A 257 -3.90 26.01 6.44
CA GLY A 257 -4.22 26.59 7.76
C GLY A 257 -4.02 25.60 8.92
N HIS A 258 -4.20 26.09 10.16
CA HIS A 258 -4.16 25.27 11.36
C HIS A 258 -5.57 24.81 11.74
N GLU A 259 -5.88 23.56 11.39
CA GLU A 259 -7.13 22.93 11.83
C GLU A 259 -6.94 22.21 13.17
N SER A 260 -7.99 22.15 13.96
CA SER A 260 -8.03 21.38 15.21
C SER A 260 -9.30 20.56 15.28
N CYS A 261 -9.19 19.33 15.79
CA CYS A 261 -10.32 18.43 16.00
C CYS A 261 -10.42 18.03 17.46
N ASP A 262 -11.54 17.43 17.87
CA ASP A 262 -11.58 16.69 19.12
C ASP A 262 -10.49 15.60 19.08
N ALA A 263 -9.65 15.57 20.11
CA ALA A 263 -8.47 14.71 20.18
C ALA A 263 -8.79 13.22 19.99
N ARG A 264 -10.04 12.79 20.23
CA ARG A 264 -10.48 11.42 20.02
C ARG A 264 -10.53 11.02 18.55
N ILE A 265 -10.84 11.93 17.63
CA ILE A 265 -10.93 11.64 16.19
C ILE A 265 -9.65 11.92 15.42
N VAL A 266 -8.69 12.67 16.00
CA VAL A 266 -7.43 13.02 15.31
C VAL A 266 -6.70 11.81 14.70
N PRO A 267 -6.58 10.64 15.37
CA PRO A 267 -5.98 9.45 14.75
C PRO A 267 -6.73 8.98 13.49
N ASP A 268 -8.06 8.98 13.52
CA ASP A 268 -8.90 8.61 12.38
C ASP A 268 -8.70 9.61 11.24
N VAL A 269 -8.77 10.91 11.54
CA VAL A 269 -8.61 11.99 10.55
C VAL A 269 -7.26 11.91 9.86
N VAL A 270 -6.16 11.75 10.62
CA VAL A 270 -4.81 11.62 10.07
C VAL A 270 -4.68 10.37 9.20
N TYR A 271 -5.25 9.26 9.66
CA TYR A 271 -5.28 8.01 8.91
C TYR A 271 -6.02 8.16 7.57
N LEU A 272 -7.24 8.71 7.58
CA LEU A 272 -8.04 8.93 6.38
C LEU A 272 -7.36 9.93 5.43
N ALA A 273 -6.88 11.06 5.95
CA ALA A 273 -6.23 12.08 5.14
C ALA A 273 -5.01 11.54 4.39
N ARG A 274 -4.14 10.79 5.09
CA ARG A 274 -2.94 10.19 4.49
C ARG A 274 -3.27 9.02 3.56
N ARG A 275 -4.20 8.15 3.95
CA ARG A 275 -4.59 6.97 3.15
C ARG A 275 -5.22 7.36 1.82
N PHE A 276 -6.06 8.39 1.81
CA PHE A 276 -6.81 8.78 0.62
C PHE A 276 -6.17 9.96 -0.12
N GLY A 277 -5.18 10.64 0.48
CA GLY A 277 -4.50 11.78 -0.12
C GLY A 277 -5.36 13.04 -0.14
N VAL A 278 -6.16 13.25 0.89
CA VAL A 278 -7.00 14.44 1.06
C VAL A 278 -6.38 15.41 2.07
N LEU A 279 -6.88 16.64 2.08
CA LEU A 279 -6.56 17.69 3.04
C LEU A 279 -7.83 18.12 3.76
N VAL A 280 -7.72 18.30 5.07
CA VAL A 280 -8.78 18.85 5.91
C VAL A 280 -8.81 20.36 5.71
N THR A 281 -9.98 20.87 5.33
CA THR A 281 -10.27 22.31 5.18
C THR A 281 -11.01 22.87 6.37
N ASP A 282 -11.75 22.05 7.09
CA ASP A 282 -12.44 22.45 8.32
C ASP A 282 -12.59 21.23 9.24
N CYS A 283 -12.53 21.45 10.55
CA CYS A 283 -12.84 20.44 11.56
C CYS A 283 -13.66 21.00 12.72
N PHE A 284 -13.02 21.60 13.72
CA PHE A 284 -13.72 22.37 14.74
C PHE A 284 -14.05 23.78 14.22
N ALA A 285 -15.34 24.09 14.16
CA ALA A 285 -15.82 25.42 13.85
C ALA A 285 -16.97 25.82 14.78
N ALA A 286 -16.83 26.97 15.45
CA ALA A 286 -17.84 27.53 16.35
C ALA A 286 -18.96 28.29 15.62
N SER A 287 -18.78 28.58 14.34
CA SER A 287 -19.70 29.33 13.47
C SER A 287 -19.51 28.92 12.02
N GLY A 288 -20.46 29.25 11.14
CA GLY A 288 -20.40 28.89 9.71
C GLY A 288 -21.00 27.52 9.39
N HIS A 289 -21.28 26.72 10.43
CA HIS A 289 -21.92 25.40 10.37
C HIS A 289 -23.16 25.34 11.25
N ALA A 290 -23.95 24.28 11.11
CA ALA A 290 -25.10 24.04 11.98
C ALA A 290 -24.66 23.99 13.46
N ALA A 291 -25.24 24.87 14.29
CA ALA A 291 -24.81 25.03 15.68
C ALA A 291 -25.05 23.77 16.52
N ASP A 292 -25.99 22.92 16.13
CA ASP A 292 -26.32 21.63 16.73
C ASP A 292 -25.71 20.43 15.96
N GLY A 293 -24.83 20.69 14.99
CA GLY A 293 -24.09 19.68 14.24
C GLY A 293 -22.75 19.28 14.88
N GLU A 294 -21.98 18.48 14.15
CA GLU A 294 -20.73 17.91 14.64
C GLU A 294 -19.48 18.80 14.51
N HIS A 295 -19.50 19.85 13.67
CA HIS A 295 -18.38 20.82 13.60
C HIS A 295 -18.14 21.57 14.93
N PRO A 296 -19.15 22.11 15.63
CA PRO A 296 -18.97 22.71 16.96
C PRO A 296 -18.46 21.75 18.03
N LEU A 297 -18.58 20.44 17.81
CA LEU A 297 -18.03 19.39 18.69
C LEU A 297 -16.56 19.07 18.37
N GLY A 298 -16.03 19.53 17.23
CA GLY A 298 -14.77 19.06 16.66
C GLY A 298 -14.83 17.60 16.21
N ALA A 299 -16.03 17.11 15.86
CA ALA A 299 -16.32 15.71 15.53
C ALA A 299 -16.75 15.52 14.06
N ALA A 300 -16.42 16.47 13.19
CA ALA A 300 -16.61 16.42 11.75
C ALA A 300 -15.39 16.95 11.03
N ILE A 301 -15.23 16.59 9.76
CA ILE A 301 -14.23 17.17 8.86
C ILE A 301 -14.87 17.48 7.51
N ASP A 302 -14.45 18.60 6.93
CA ASP A 302 -14.56 18.86 5.51
C ASP A 302 -13.21 18.61 4.85
N VAL A 303 -13.21 17.90 3.73
CA VAL A 303 -11.97 17.52 3.03
C VAL A 303 -12.04 17.79 1.53
N VAL A 304 -10.88 18.11 0.98
CA VAL A 304 -10.64 18.33 -0.45
C VAL A 304 -9.46 17.48 -0.91
N PRO A 305 -9.35 17.14 -2.20
CA PRO A 305 -8.18 16.42 -2.69
C PRO A 305 -6.92 17.29 -2.59
N ARG A 306 -5.80 16.69 -2.15
CA ARG A 306 -4.51 17.39 -2.01
C ARG A 306 -3.99 17.99 -3.32
N ASP A 307 -4.30 17.33 -4.43
CA ASP A 307 -3.76 17.58 -5.77
C ASP A 307 -4.85 18.01 -6.77
N GLY A 308 -6.05 18.34 -6.29
CA GLY A 308 -7.21 18.63 -7.14
C GLY A 308 -7.86 17.41 -7.78
N ASN A 309 -7.39 16.19 -7.52
CA ASN A 309 -8.00 14.97 -8.05
C ASN A 309 -9.20 14.51 -7.18
N TRP A 310 -10.40 14.92 -7.55
CA TRP A 310 -11.66 14.61 -6.86
C TRP A 310 -12.04 13.12 -6.79
N GLN A 311 -11.35 12.24 -7.51
CA GLN A 311 -11.52 10.79 -7.32
C GLN A 311 -11.00 10.34 -5.94
N ARG A 312 -10.12 11.12 -5.29
CA ARG A 312 -9.64 10.85 -3.92
C ARG A 312 -10.75 10.96 -2.89
N THR A 313 -11.56 12.02 -3.00
CA THR A 313 -12.72 12.24 -2.12
C THR A 313 -13.82 11.24 -2.45
N GLU A 314 -14.04 10.88 -3.72
CA GLU A 314 -15.00 9.82 -4.07
C GLU A 314 -14.62 8.46 -3.46
N ARG A 315 -13.33 8.06 -3.51
CA ARG A 315 -12.85 6.86 -2.82
C ARG A 315 -13.07 6.92 -1.31
N LEU A 316 -12.73 8.04 -0.70
CA LEU A 316 -12.91 8.22 0.74
C LEU A 316 -14.40 8.12 1.09
N ALA A 317 -15.28 8.77 0.33
CA ALA A 317 -16.73 8.71 0.52
C ALA A 317 -17.23 7.26 0.52
N HIS A 318 -16.89 6.47 -0.51
CA HIS A 318 -17.27 5.05 -0.55
C HIS A 318 -16.67 4.25 0.62
N ALA A 319 -15.42 4.52 1.00
CA ALA A 319 -14.77 3.80 2.10
C ALA A 319 -15.39 4.09 3.47
N VAL A 320 -16.08 5.22 3.61
CA VAL A 320 -16.83 5.57 4.83
C VAL A 320 -18.32 5.26 4.71
N GLY A 321 -18.74 4.52 3.68
CA GLY A 321 -20.11 4.02 3.51
C GLY A 321 -21.06 4.94 2.74
N TRP A 322 -20.55 5.94 2.02
CA TRP A 322 -21.38 6.69 1.07
C TRP A 322 -21.60 5.90 -0.22
N GLU A 323 -22.83 5.91 -0.70
CA GLU A 323 -23.24 5.30 -1.97
C GLU A 323 -24.22 6.22 -2.68
N ARG A 324 -24.26 6.17 -4.02
CA ARG A 324 -25.19 7.00 -4.81
C ARG A 324 -26.65 6.78 -4.44
N SER A 325 -27.01 5.55 -4.06
CA SER A 325 -28.38 5.19 -3.65
C SER A 325 -28.82 5.85 -2.34
N CYS A 326 -27.89 6.23 -1.47
CA CYS A 326 -28.16 6.88 -0.19
C CYS A 326 -27.72 8.35 -0.13
N ALA A 327 -27.12 8.86 -1.20
CA ALA A 327 -26.51 10.19 -1.29
C ALA A 327 -27.44 11.35 -0.89
N ALA A 328 -28.73 11.26 -1.20
CA ALA A 328 -29.71 12.29 -0.85
C ALA A 328 -29.93 12.44 0.66
N SER A 329 -29.63 11.39 1.43
CA SER A 329 -29.66 11.41 2.90
C SER A 329 -28.28 11.60 3.50
N GLY A 330 -27.29 10.80 3.07
CA GLY A 330 -25.95 10.79 3.65
C GLY A 330 -25.86 10.25 5.08
N VAL A 331 -26.98 9.87 5.73
CA VAL A 331 -27.04 9.52 7.16
C VAL A 331 -27.13 8.02 7.40
N ARG A 332 -26.50 7.56 8.48
CA ARG A 332 -26.55 6.17 8.99
C ARG A 332 -27.97 5.74 9.35
N PRO A 333 -28.38 4.47 9.11
CA PRO A 333 -27.60 3.38 8.52
C PRO A 333 -27.69 3.28 7.00
N ALA A 334 -28.45 4.18 6.35
CA ALA A 334 -28.65 4.11 4.91
C ALA A 334 -27.40 4.51 4.13
N CYS A 335 -26.66 5.49 4.65
CA CYS A 335 -25.36 5.96 4.19
C CYS A 335 -24.46 6.10 5.41
N ALA A 336 -23.14 6.07 5.25
CA ALA A 336 -22.19 6.15 6.37
C ALA A 336 -22.11 4.88 7.22
N ASP A 337 -20.97 4.20 7.12
CA ASP A 337 -20.63 3.04 7.93
C ASP A 337 -20.09 3.47 9.30
N PRO A 338 -20.27 2.67 10.37
CA PRO A 338 -19.64 2.96 11.66
C PRO A 338 -18.11 3.16 11.49
N PRO A 339 -17.51 4.17 12.14
CA PRO A 339 -18.03 5.00 13.24
C PRO A 339 -18.79 6.26 12.80
N PHE A 340 -19.00 6.45 11.51
CA PHE A 340 -19.54 7.69 10.97
C PHE A 340 -21.05 7.77 11.17
N ARG A 341 -21.56 8.99 11.40
CA ARG A 341 -22.99 9.28 11.43
C ARG A 341 -23.47 9.74 10.06
N PHE A 342 -22.69 10.59 9.41
CA PHE A 342 -23.10 11.25 8.18
C PHE A 342 -21.93 11.53 7.26
N VAL A 343 -22.19 11.32 5.96
CA VAL A 343 -21.26 11.57 4.86
C VAL A 343 -22.00 12.40 3.81
N GLY A 344 -21.61 13.66 3.70
CA GLY A 344 -22.14 14.61 2.71
C GLY A 344 -21.19 14.69 1.51
N TYR A 345 -21.64 14.26 0.33
CA TYR A 345 -20.85 14.31 -0.90
C TYR A 345 -21.75 14.55 -2.11
N ASN A 346 -21.38 14.01 -3.27
CA ASN A 346 -22.16 14.09 -4.51
C ASN A 346 -23.62 13.67 -4.25
N GLY A 347 -24.59 14.51 -4.60
CA GLY A 347 -26.01 14.23 -4.37
C GLY A 347 -26.57 14.67 -3.02
N PHE A 348 -25.72 15.22 -2.13
CA PHE A 348 -26.17 15.96 -0.95
C PHE A 348 -25.99 17.48 -1.17
N PRO A 349 -27.00 18.32 -0.90
CA PRO A 349 -26.92 19.76 -1.17
C PRO A 349 -25.71 20.43 -0.51
N ASN A 350 -25.05 21.35 -1.22
CA ASN A 350 -23.81 22.05 -0.79
C ASN A 350 -22.55 21.20 -0.62
N HIS A 351 -22.56 19.94 -1.08
CA HIS A 351 -21.42 19.04 -0.94
C HIS A 351 -21.10 18.36 -2.27
N GLY A 352 -19.92 17.76 -2.35
CA GLY A 352 -19.47 17.02 -3.51
C GLY A 352 -18.29 17.66 -4.24
N ASP A 353 -17.93 17.04 -5.36
CA ASP A 353 -16.94 17.57 -6.29
C ASP A 353 -17.47 18.82 -7.04
N PRO A 354 -16.62 19.54 -7.83
CA PRO A 354 -17.02 20.77 -8.51
C PRO A 354 -18.20 20.62 -9.49
N GLY A 355 -18.47 19.40 -9.97
CA GLY A 355 -19.60 19.12 -10.85
C GLY A 355 -20.91 18.83 -10.13
N HIS A 356 -20.85 18.50 -8.83
CA HIS A 356 -22.01 18.03 -8.06
C HIS A 356 -22.34 18.90 -6.84
N CYS A 357 -21.45 19.78 -6.43
CA CYS A 357 -21.68 20.77 -5.38
C CYS A 357 -22.67 21.84 -5.85
N VAL A 358 -23.95 21.67 -5.51
CA VAL A 358 -25.01 22.61 -5.92
C VAL A 358 -26.06 22.79 -4.80
N PRO A 359 -26.40 24.02 -4.38
CA PRO A 359 -25.58 25.24 -4.57
C PRO A 359 -24.21 25.07 -3.89
N CYS A 360 -23.17 25.82 -4.27
CA CYS A 360 -21.81 25.59 -3.76
C CYS A 360 -21.28 26.73 -2.88
N ALA A 361 -22.06 27.13 -1.86
CA ALA A 361 -21.74 28.32 -1.05
C ALA A 361 -20.42 28.20 -0.26
N GLY A 362 -20.07 26.98 0.18
CA GLY A 362 -18.82 26.68 0.92
C GLY A 362 -17.67 26.15 0.04
N GLY A 363 -17.88 26.07 -1.28
CA GLY A 363 -16.97 25.39 -2.20
C GLY A 363 -17.12 23.87 -2.20
N PRO A 364 -16.57 23.16 -3.21
CA PRO A 364 -16.66 21.71 -3.31
C PRO A 364 -15.87 21.05 -2.18
N HIS A 365 -16.43 20.03 -1.55
CA HIS A 365 -15.79 19.26 -0.47
C HIS A 365 -16.55 17.95 -0.20
N LEU A 366 -15.89 17.03 0.49
CA LEU A 366 -16.50 15.88 1.15
C LEU A 366 -16.61 16.18 2.64
N HIS A 367 -17.81 16.04 3.18
CA HIS A 367 -18.07 16.14 4.62
C HIS A 367 -18.18 14.76 5.25
N ILE A 368 -17.55 14.56 6.41
CA ILE A 368 -17.62 13.34 7.21
C ILE A 368 -17.80 13.71 8.67
N SER A 369 -18.79 13.12 9.35
CA SER A 369 -19.00 13.31 10.79
C SER A 369 -19.07 11.98 11.54
N TRP A 370 -18.52 11.95 12.74
CA TRP A 370 -18.54 10.77 13.61
C TRP A 370 -19.81 10.73 14.45
N GLN A 371 -20.28 9.53 14.79
CA GLN A 371 -21.39 9.36 15.71
C GLN A 371 -20.96 9.76 17.13
N THR A 372 -21.72 10.64 17.76
CA THR A 372 -21.45 11.13 19.12
C THR A 372 -22.67 11.04 20.03
N SER A 373 -22.48 11.32 21.33
CA SER A 373 -23.58 11.48 22.30
C SER A 373 -24.44 12.73 22.06
N ALA A 374 -23.93 13.67 21.26
CA ALA A 374 -24.55 14.95 20.97
C ALA A 374 -24.94 15.11 19.50
N SER A 375 -24.87 14.04 18.71
CA SER A 375 -25.32 14.04 17.31
C SER A 375 -26.83 14.30 17.20
N PRO A 376 -27.34 14.84 16.08
CA PRO A 376 -28.76 15.06 15.88
C PRO A 376 -29.60 13.82 16.22
N GLY A 377 -30.62 14.00 17.07
CA GLY A 377 -31.46 12.93 17.60
C GLY A 377 -30.96 12.24 18.88
N GLN A 378 -29.78 12.61 19.39
CA GLN A 378 -29.27 12.13 20.68
C GLN A 378 -29.63 13.06 21.85
N PRO A 379 -29.67 12.56 23.10
CA PRO A 379 -30.09 13.34 24.27
C PRO A 379 -29.25 14.60 24.53
N ASP A 380 -27.97 14.60 24.18
CA ASP A 380 -27.07 15.74 24.43
C ASP A 380 -27.03 16.73 23.25
N ASN A 381 -27.87 16.51 22.22
CA ASN A 381 -27.94 17.39 21.06
C ASN A 381 -28.57 18.73 21.44
N ARG A 382 -27.82 19.80 21.20
CA ARG A 382 -28.23 21.19 21.46
C ARG A 382 -27.32 22.13 20.67
N PRO A 383 -27.78 23.35 20.35
CA PRO A 383 -26.92 24.36 19.75
C PRO A 383 -25.69 24.68 20.61
N ARG A 384 -24.54 24.86 19.97
CA ARG A 384 -23.24 25.21 20.56
C ARG A 384 -22.61 26.33 19.74
N TYR A 385 -22.05 27.31 20.44
CA TYR A 385 -21.38 28.48 19.85
C TYR A 385 -19.90 28.56 20.28
N GLY A 386 -19.36 27.41 20.70
CA GLY A 386 -17.99 27.24 21.20
C GLY A 386 -17.75 25.77 21.55
N TYR A 387 -16.48 25.39 21.75
CA TYR A 387 -16.11 23.99 21.96
C TYR A 387 -16.72 23.43 23.25
N GLN A 388 -17.68 22.51 23.08
CA GLN A 388 -18.29 21.74 24.15
C GLN A 388 -18.36 20.27 23.71
N PRO A 389 -17.36 19.44 24.05
CA PRO A 389 -17.22 18.10 23.50
C PRO A 389 -18.37 17.18 23.90
N ALA A 390 -18.70 16.24 23.02
CA ALA A 390 -19.62 15.16 23.33
C ALA A 390 -19.07 14.24 24.43
N ASP A 391 -19.96 13.62 25.20
CA ASP A 391 -19.58 12.69 26.27
C ASP A 391 -18.85 11.46 25.72
N TRP A 392 -19.27 11.00 24.55
CA TRP A 392 -18.61 9.93 23.82
C TRP A 392 -18.64 10.19 22.32
N ILE A 393 -17.63 9.66 21.63
CA ILE A 393 -17.51 9.65 20.17
C ILE A 393 -17.20 8.21 19.74
N GLU A 394 -17.93 7.65 18.78
CA GLU A 394 -17.50 6.43 18.09
C GLU A 394 -16.30 6.77 17.21
N VAL A 395 -15.25 5.97 17.24
CA VAL A 395 -14.02 6.16 16.46
C VAL A 395 -13.57 4.82 15.90
N LEU A 396 -12.66 4.85 14.92
CA LEU A 396 -12.05 3.64 14.40
C LEU A 396 -11.32 2.93 15.54
N ALA A 397 -11.59 1.63 15.67
CA ALA A 397 -10.78 0.74 16.47
C ALA A 397 -9.48 0.52 15.69
N GLY A 398 -8.53 1.46 15.84
CA GLY A 398 -7.14 1.24 15.44
C GLY A 398 -6.60 -0.07 16.01
N PRO A 399 -5.46 -0.58 15.52
CA PRO A 399 -4.87 -1.82 16.04
C PRO A 399 -4.81 -1.72 17.57
N ARG A 400 -5.41 -2.71 18.26
CA ARG A 400 -5.43 -2.75 19.72
C ARG A 400 -3.98 -2.65 20.19
N GLU A 401 -3.62 -1.57 20.89
CA GLU A 401 -2.53 -1.66 21.85
C GLU A 401 -2.93 -2.78 22.81
N ALA A 402 -2.20 -3.90 22.73
CA ALA A 402 -2.30 -4.95 23.70
C ALA A 402 -2.02 -4.31 25.06
N ARG A 403 -3.08 -4.08 25.83
CA ARG A 403 -2.94 -3.72 27.23
C ARG A 403 -2.41 -4.96 27.94
N ASP A 404 -1.29 -4.76 28.62
CA ASP A 404 -0.75 -5.68 29.60
C ASP A 404 -1.87 -6.17 30.53
N ALA A 405 -2.11 -7.48 30.50
CA ALA A 405 -2.85 -8.24 31.50
C ALA A 405 -2.32 -9.68 31.51
#